data_AF-A0A8S1TNF3-F1
#
_entry.id   AF-A0A8S1TNF3-F1
#
_cell.length_a   1.000
_cell.length_b   1.000
_cell.length_c   1.000
_cell.angle_alpha   90.00
_cell.angle_beta   90.00
_cell.angle_gamma   90.00
#
_symmetry.space_group_name_H-M   'P 1'
#
loop_
_entity.id
_entity.type
_entity.pdbx_description
1 polymer ?
#
loop_
_entity_poly.entity_id
_entity_poly.type
_entity_poly.pdbx_seq_one_letter_code
_entity_poly.pdbx_strand_id
1 'polypeptide(L)'
;MQNQEFDIESLSQNLEGISNDYQQLIKDVQNILRNEIVDEDGLIKLCQQGFTNQTSRLRGIIWRLLLGYFPLNRKYWTQVIIKNKDNYEKIKKENIKKAPPQKKNDHPLSRNTDSDWNNHFQDQQLWSKIQKDVIRTRAKELGKEEYREMLNRILFLCCKLNKMDYVQGMNEFAALILYMCISDPNEKLQNESDAFYCFMILMTSLKNNFQLQKEKVRAFQDLLKKVDWKLHDHLVNQKMDFSILYVKWFMILFAQDFHIDDSLRIWDCLFCQKNNREEFLQYLAISFLIQLREDLIVGDFGQILLILQNLEKQAINLSEVIQRAYLLQKEQKKC
;
A
#
# COMPACT_ATOMS: atom_id res chain seq x y z
N MET A 1 -5.46 -9.78 30.91
CA MET A 1 -4.65 -8.62 30.52
C MET A 1 -5.56 -7.41 30.56
N GLN A 2 -5.38 -6.56 31.58
CA GLN A 2 -6.14 -5.33 31.78
C GLN A 2 -5.95 -4.39 30.58
N ASN A 3 -6.96 -3.57 30.28
CA ASN A 3 -6.96 -2.51 29.27
C ASN A 3 -5.61 -1.78 29.22
N GLN A 4 -4.72 -2.17 28.31
CA GLN A 4 -3.69 -1.24 27.84
C GLN A 4 -4.43 -0.23 26.99
N GLU A 5 -4.77 0.88 27.63
CA GLU A 5 -5.28 2.06 26.95
C GLU A 5 -4.23 2.46 25.90
N PHE A 6 -4.66 2.68 24.66
CA PHE A 6 -3.77 3.16 23.61
C PHE A 6 -3.17 4.49 24.07
N ASP A 7 -1.90 4.51 24.49
CA ASP A 7 -1.23 5.73 24.90
C ASP A 7 -0.93 6.58 23.67
N ILE A 8 -1.88 7.48 23.37
CA ILE A 8 -1.83 8.39 22.22
C ILE A 8 -0.66 9.38 22.34
N GLU A 9 -0.25 9.73 23.56
CA GLU A 9 0.87 10.66 23.79
C GLU A 9 2.20 10.01 23.43
N SER A 10 2.35 8.71 23.71
CA SER A 10 3.55 7.96 23.31
C SER A 10 3.73 7.81 21.79
N LEU A 11 2.69 8.07 20.97
CA LEU A 11 2.71 7.84 19.51
C LEU A 11 3.61 8.82 18.74
N SER A 12 4.02 9.91 19.37
CA SER A 12 4.99 10.85 18.84
C SER A 12 6.17 10.92 19.80
N GLN A 13 7.31 10.35 19.43
CA GLN A 13 8.54 10.42 20.23
C GLN A 13 9.48 11.47 19.66
N ASN A 14 10.02 12.32 20.55
CA ASN A 14 11.02 13.34 20.26
C ASN A 14 10.67 14.27 19.08
N LEU A 15 9.86 15.30 19.37
CA LEU A 15 9.48 16.35 18.41
C LEU A 15 10.59 17.41 18.22
N GLU A 16 11.78 17.24 18.81
CA GLU A 16 12.89 18.17 18.63
C GLU A 16 13.32 18.22 17.15
N GLY A 17 13.49 19.43 16.62
CA GLY A 17 13.83 19.66 15.22
C GLY A 17 12.65 19.63 14.24
N ILE A 18 11.43 19.36 14.72
CA ILE A 18 10.21 19.46 13.91
C ILE A 18 9.69 20.90 13.94
N SER A 19 9.24 21.42 12.78
CA SER A 19 8.65 22.77 12.71
C SER A 19 7.40 22.88 13.57
N ASN A 20 7.15 24.08 14.11
CA ASN A 20 6.01 24.34 14.99
C ASN A 20 4.67 23.95 14.34
N ASP A 21 4.50 24.23 13.05
CA ASP A 21 3.28 23.89 12.30
C ASP A 21 3.03 22.37 12.28
N TYR A 22 4.10 21.58 12.15
CA TYR A 22 3.98 20.12 12.13
C TYR A 22 3.76 19.54 13.53
N GLN A 23 4.35 20.15 14.55
CA GLN A 23 4.03 19.80 15.93
C GLN A 23 2.55 20.07 16.24
N GLN A 24 2.00 21.16 15.70
CA GLN A 24 0.57 21.46 15.84
C GLN A 24 -0.30 20.43 15.10
N LEU A 25 0.07 20.04 13.88
CA LEU A 25 -0.61 18.97 13.14
C LEU A 25 -0.66 17.67 13.94
N ILE A 26 0.46 17.26 14.55
CA ILE A 26 0.54 16.06 15.39
C ILE A 26 -0.42 16.15 16.57
N LYS A 27 -0.43 17.30 17.27
CA LYS A 27 -1.34 17.53 18.41
C LYS A 27 -2.81 17.48 17.98
N ASP A 28 -3.15 18.08 16.85
CA ASP A 28 -4.51 18.09 16.33
C ASP A 28 -4.99 16.67 15.98
N VAL A 29 -4.13 15.86 15.36
CA VAL A 29 -4.41 14.45 15.09
C VAL A 29 -4.56 13.67 16.41
N GLN A 30 -3.67 13.86 17.36
CA GLN A 30 -3.76 13.20 18.68
C GLN A 30 -5.07 13.56 19.39
N ASN A 31 -5.51 14.82 19.31
CA ASN A 31 -6.79 15.26 19.87
C ASN A 31 -7.98 14.54 19.21
N ILE A 32 -7.97 14.37 17.89
CA ILE A 32 -9.00 13.59 17.18
C ILE A 32 -9.00 12.12 17.64
N LEU A 33 -7.83 11.50 17.79
CA LEU A 33 -7.69 10.10 18.20
C LEU A 33 -8.03 9.84 19.68
N ARG A 34 -8.04 10.88 20.53
CA ARG A 34 -8.43 10.78 21.95
C ARG A 34 -9.92 10.58 22.13
N ASN A 35 -10.73 11.11 21.21
CA ASN A 35 -12.19 11.01 21.29
C ASN A 35 -12.67 9.56 21.27
N GLU A 36 -13.76 9.24 21.98
CA GLU A 36 -14.33 7.89 21.94
C GLU A 36 -14.75 7.53 20.51
N ILE A 37 -15.33 8.48 19.78
CA ILE A 37 -15.65 8.38 18.36
C ILE A 37 -14.68 9.29 17.60
N VAL A 38 -13.86 8.68 16.75
CA VAL A 38 -12.91 9.39 15.89
C VAL A 38 -13.66 10.12 14.78
N ASP A 39 -13.40 11.42 14.65
CA ASP A 39 -13.84 12.23 13.51
C ASP A 39 -12.99 11.88 12.27
N GLU A 40 -13.52 11.00 11.43
CA GLU A 40 -12.84 10.53 10.22
C GLU A 40 -12.60 11.65 9.22
N ASP A 41 -13.55 12.57 9.04
CA ASP A 41 -13.42 13.63 8.04
C ASP A 41 -12.45 14.72 8.49
N GLY A 42 -12.43 15.03 9.79
CA GLY A 42 -11.39 15.84 10.42
C GLY A 42 -10.02 15.20 10.27
N LEU A 43 -9.91 13.89 10.53
CA LEU A 43 -8.67 13.14 10.39
C LEU A 43 -8.13 13.20 8.96
N ILE A 44 -8.99 12.98 7.95
CA ILE A 44 -8.62 13.04 6.54
C ILE A 44 -8.06 14.41 6.17
N LYS A 45 -8.70 15.50 6.59
CA LYS A 45 -8.21 16.87 6.30
C LYS A 45 -6.80 17.11 6.84
N LEU A 46 -6.50 16.59 8.03
CA LEU A 46 -5.16 16.68 8.61
C LEU A 46 -4.15 15.79 7.85
N CYS A 47 -4.55 14.56 7.51
CA CYS A 47 -3.69 13.62 6.78
C CYS A 47 -3.27 14.12 5.39
N GLN A 48 -4.07 14.98 4.74
CA GLN A 48 -3.72 15.60 3.46
C GLN A 48 -2.44 16.45 3.54
N GLN A 49 -2.13 17.02 4.71
CA GLN A 49 -0.93 17.81 4.97
C GLN A 49 0.34 16.93 5.01
N GLY A 50 0.17 15.63 5.22
CA GLY A 50 1.24 14.62 5.24
C GLY A 50 1.82 14.39 6.63
N PHE A 51 2.55 13.29 6.76
CA PHE A 51 3.24 12.88 7.98
C PHE A 51 4.75 12.76 7.74
N THR A 52 5.57 12.99 8.78
CA THR A 52 7.03 12.80 8.74
C THR A 52 7.39 11.42 9.28
N ASN A 53 8.62 10.98 9.05
CA ASN A 53 9.12 9.69 9.54
C ASN A 53 9.05 9.56 11.07
N GLN A 54 9.17 10.67 11.80
CA GLN A 54 9.04 10.73 13.27
C GLN A 54 7.62 10.45 13.77
N THR A 55 6.64 10.36 12.87
CA THR A 55 5.23 10.06 13.16
C THR A 55 4.80 8.69 12.64
N SER A 56 5.74 7.76 12.41
CA SER A 56 5.47 6.42 11.88
C SER A 56 4.39 5.66 12.67
N ARG A 57 4.44 5.69 14.00
CA ARG A 57 3.42 5.06 14.87
C ARG A 57 2.04 5.70 14.69
N LEU A 58 1.99 7.03 14.66
CA LEU A 58 0.76 7.77 14.41
C LEU A 58 0.17 7.43 13.04
N ARG A 59 1.00 7.46 12.00
CA ARG A 59 0.63 7.05 10.63
C ARG A 59 0.10 5.61 10.61
N GLY A 60 0.69 4.68 11.35
CA GLY A 60 0.23 3.29 11.43
C GLY A 60 -1.19 3.14 12.01
N ILE A 61 -1.57 3.96 12.99
CA ILE A 61 -2.94 3.98 13.53
C ILE A 61 -3.91 4.60 12.53
N ILE A 62 -3.51 5.71 11.91
CA ILE A 62 -4.31 6.39 10.89
C ILE A 62 -4.59 5.47 9.71
N TRP A 63 -3.60 4.77 9.19
CA TRP A 63 -3.77 3.82 8.09
C TRP A 63 -4.76 2.72 8.48
N ARG A 64 -4.65 2.17 9.70
CA ARG A 64 -5.61 1.19 10.21
C ARG A 64 -7.03 1.75 10.30
N LEU A 65 -7.22 3.03 10.61
CA LEU A 65 -8.54 3.68 10.57
C LEU A 65 -9.04 3.89 9.13
N LEU A 66 -8.22 4.48 8.26
CA LEU A 66 -8.59 4.80 6.87
C LEU A 66 -8.81 3.55 5.99
N LEU A 67 -8.15 2.44 6.32
CA LEU A 67 -8.41 1.13 5.71
C LEU A 67 -9.66 0.46 6.28
N GLY A 68 -10.20 0.93 7.40
CA GLY A 68 -11.32 0.29 8.10
C GLY A 68 -10.93 -0.95 8.92
N TYR A 69 -9.65 -1.12 9.25
CA TYR A 69 -9.20 -2.14 10.20
C TYR A 69 -9.72 -1.82 11.62
N PHE A 70 -9.60 -0.56 12.02
CA PHE A 70 -10.19 -0.08 13.26
C PHE A 70 -11.58 0.54 13.00
N PRO A 71 -12.59 0.19 13.81
CA PRO A 71 -13.84 0.95 13.82
C PRO A 71 -13.60 2.36 14.37
N LEU A 72 -14.42 3.33 13.99
CA LEU A 72 -14.27 4.72 14.47
C LEU A 72 -14.47 4.85 15.99
N ASN A 73 -15.19 3.91 16.62
CA ASN A 73 -15.31 3.90 18.08
C ASN A 73 -14.10 3.17 18.70
N ARG A 74 -13.28 3.94 19.45
CA ARG A 74 -12.03 3.52 20.07
C ARG A 74 -12.18 2.38 21.08
N LYS A 75 -13.34 2.26 21.73
CA LYS A 75 -13.56 1.23 22.77
C LYS A 75 -13.41 -0.20 22.24
N TYR A 76 -13.52 -0.40 20.92
CA TYR A 76 -13.42 -1.70 20.29
C TYR A 76 -12.02 -2.05 19.78
N TRP A 77 -11.06 -1.11 19.76
CA TRP A 77 -9.75 -1.34 19.11
C TRP A 77 -8.98 -2.48 19.75
N THR A 78 -8.91 -2.52 21.08
CA THR A 78 -8.22 -3.58 21.83
C THR A 78 -8.87 -4.95 21.57
N GLN A 79 -10.21 -5.00 21.51
CA GLN A 79 -10.93 -6.23 21.20
C GLN A 79 -10.61 -6.71 19.77
N VAL A 80 -10.58 -5.80 18.80
CA VAL A 80 -10.23 -6.11 17.40
C VAL A 80 -8.82 -6.70 17.32
N ILE A 81 -7.84 -6.06 17.96
CA ILE A 81 -6.44 -6.50 18.00
C ILE A 81 -6.32 -7.93 18.56
N ILE A 82 -6.87 -8.18 19.76
CA ILE A 82 -6.76 -9.48 20.42
C ILE A 82 -7.44 -10.57 19.58
N LYS A 83 -8.67 -10.30 19.12
CA LYS A 83 -9.42 -11.25 18.29
C LYS A 83 -8.68 -11.57 17.00
N ASN A 84 -8.13 -10.56 16.34
CA ASN A 84 -7.42 -10.73 15.08
C ASN A 84 -6.12 -11.51 15.28
N LYS A 85 -5.34 -11.20 16.32
CA LYS A 85 -4.11 -11.92 16.67
C LYS A 85 -4.38 -13.41 16.89
N ASP A 86 -5.36 -13.74 17.72
CA ASP A 86 -5.72 -15.12 18.03
C ASP A 86 -6.20 -15.88 16.78
N ASN A 87 -7.01 -15.23 15.95
CA ASN A 87 -7.49 -15.79 14.70
C ASN A 87 -6.35 -15.98 13.69
N TYR A 88 -5.45 -15.01 13.58
CA TYR A 88 -4.28 -15.09 12.69
C TYR A 88 -3.39 -16.26 13.06
N GLU A 89 -3.14 -16.47 14.36
CA GLU A 89 -2.33 -17.60 14.82
C GLU A 89 -2.97 -18.96 14.47
N LYS A 90 -4.30 -19.09 14.62
CA LYS A 90 -5.05 -20.28 14.20
C LYS A 90 -4.92 -20.51 12.69
N ILE A 91 -5.21 -19.48 11.89
CA ILE A 91 -5.09 -19.51 10.43
C ILE A 91 -3.69 -19.96 10.01
N LYS A 92 -2.65 -19.38 10.62
CA LYS A 92 -1.25 -19.72 10.35
C LYS A 92 -0.95 -21.20 10.63
N LYS A 93 -1.38 -21.71 11.79
CA LYS A 93 -1.19 -23.12 12.18
C LYS A 93 -1.95 -24.09 11.26
N GLU A 94 -3.15 -23.73 10.83
CA GLU A 94 -3.99 -24.57 9.99
C GLU A 94 -3.50 -24.64 8.53
N ASN A 95 -2.94 -23.55 8.02
CA ASN A 95 -2.64 -23.41 6.59
C ASN A 95 -1.16 -23.59 6.22
N ILE A 96 -0.23 -23.38 7.15
CA ILE A 96 1.21 -23.53 6.93
C ILE A 96 1.70 -24.83 7.57
N LYS A 97 1.64 -25.92 6.80
CA LYS A 97 2.07 -27.26 7.25
C LYS A 97 3.40 -27.63 6.61
N LYS A 98 4.35 -28.12 7.43
CA LYS A 98 5.66 -28.58 6.95
C LYS A 98 5.59 -29.84 6.07
N ALA A 99 4.58 -30.68 6.29
CA ALA A 99 4.34 -31.89 5.53
C ALA A 99 2.82 -32.18 5.48
N PRO A 100 2.33 -32.87 4.42
CA PRO A 100 0.95 -33.32 4.38
C PRO A 100 0.70 -34.40 5.44
N PRO A 101 -0.52 -34.47 6.01
CA PRO A 101 -0.89 -35.51 6.95
C PRO A 101 -0.81 -36.90 6.29
N GLN A 102 -0.32 -37.90 7.01
CA GLN A 102 -0.21 -39.27 6.51
C GLN A 102 -1.60 -39.94 6.42
N LYS A 103 -2.23 -39.85 5.25
CA LYS A 103 -3.42 -40.67 4.91
C LYS A 103 -3.00 -41.92 4.17
N LYS A 104 -3.60 -43.07 4.52
CA LYS A 104 -3.28 -44.39 3.94
C LYS A 104 -3.38 -44.47 2.41
N ASN A 105 -4.23 -43.65 1.80
CA ASN A 105 -4.53 -43.72 0.35
C ASN A 105 -4.10 -42.47 -0.43
N ASP A 106 -3.25 -41.60 0.15
CA ASP A 106 -2.76 -40.40 -0.52
C ASP A 106 -1.25 -40.50 -0.78
N HIS A 107 -0.81 -40.19 -2.00
CA HIS A 107 0.57 -40.40 -2.46
C HIS A 107 1.14 -39.14 -3.13
N PRO A 108 2.46 -38.87 -2.98
CA PRO A 108 3.16 -37.73 -3.60
C PRO A 108 2.99 -37.47 -5.10
N LEU A 109 2.46 -38.42 -5.86
CA LEU A 109 2.28 -38.29 -7.32
C LEU A 109 0.81 -38.13 -7.71
N SER A 110 -0.08 -38.06 -6.71
CA SER A 110 -1.51 -37.87 -6.95
C SER A 110 -1.75 -36.52 -7.61
N ARG A 111 -2.56 -36.51 -8.67
CA ARG A 111 -3.02 -35.30 -9.36
C ARG A 111 -4.44 -34.90 -8.96
N ASN A 112 -5.05 -35.68 -8.05
CA ASN A 112 -6.41 -35.41 -7.58
C ASN A 112 -6.41 -34.13 -6.75
N THR A 113 -7.44 -33.31 -6.92
CA THR A 113 -7.63 -32.06 -6.16
C THR A 113 -7.81 -32.30 -4.66
N ASP A 114 -8.31 -33.47 -4.29
CA ASP A 114 -8.55 -33.85 -2.89
C ASP A 114 -7.30 -34.46 -2.21
N SER A 115 -6.19 -34.55 -2.93
CA SER A 115 -4.92 -35.04 -2.41
C SER A 115 -4.26 -33.98 -1.53
N ASP A 116 -3.92 -34.35 -0.30
CA ASP A 116 -3.14 -33.51 0.60
C ASP A 116 -1.72 -33.30 0.04
N TRP A 117 -1.17 -34.30 -0.67
CA TRP A 117 0.11 -34.17 -1.38
C TRP A 117 0.05 -33.17 -2.54
N ASN A 118 -0.94 -33.25 -3.41
CA ASN A 118 -1.10 -32.29 -4.51
C ASN A 118 -1.24 -30.86 -3.99
N ASN A 119 -2.09 -30.66 -2.97
CA ASN A 119 -2.25 -29.37 -2.30
C ASN A 119 -0.94 -28.88 -1.65
N HIS A 120 -0.16 -29.78 -1.04
CA HIS A 120 1.14 -29.44 -0.48
C HIS A 120 2.16 -29.00 -1.56
N PHE A 121 2.20 -29.68 -2.72
CA PHE A 121 3.08 -29.26 -3.81
C PHE A 121 2.66 -27.92 -4.41
N GLN A 122 1.35 -27.67 -4.55
CA GLN A 122 0.84 -26.35 -4.98
C GLN A 122 1.22 -25.25 -3.97
N ASP A 123 1.07 -25.52 -2.68
CA ASP A 123 1.50 -24.61 -1.62
C ASP A 123 3.01 -24.30 -1.71
N GLN A 124 3.85 -25.31 -1.92
CA GLN A 124 5.30 -25.13 -2.09
C GLN A 124 5.65 -24.31 -3.33
N GLN A 125 4.97 -24.54 -4.46
CA GLN A 125 5.16 -23.77 -5.68
C GLN A 125 4.78 -22.30 -5.49
N LEU A 126 3.62 -22.04 -4.88
CA LEU A 126 3.17 -20.70 -4.53
C LEU A 126 4.16 -20.01 -3.59
N TRP A 127 4.58 -20.71 -2.54
CA TRP A 127 5.57 -20.21 -1.59
C TRP A 127 6.88 -19.83 -2.28
N SER A 128 7.41 -20.71 -3.14
CA SER A 128 8.65 -20.44 -3.90
C SER A 128 8.50 -19.24 -4.83
N LYS A 129 7.34 -19.08 -5.48
CA LYS A 129 7.04 -17.93 -6.33
C LYS A 129 7.08 -16.62 -5.54
N ILE A 130 6.41 -16.58 -4.39
CA ILE A 130 6.39 -15.42 -3.49
C ILE A 130 7.80 -15.09 -2.98
N GLN A 131 8.54 -16.11 -2.54
CA GLN A 131 9.85 -15.95 -1.93
C GLN A 131 10.86 -15.26 -2.87
N LYS A 132 10.81 -15.56 -4.18
CA LYS A 132 11.64 -14.91 -5.20
C LYS A 132 11.46 -13.39 -5.22
N ASP A 133 10.24 -12.91 -5.01
CA ASP A 133 9.95 -11.48 -4.96
C ASP A 133 10.27 -10.88 -3.59
N VAL A 134 9.92 -11.58 -2.50
CA VAL A 134 10.15 -11.10 -1.13
C VAL A 134 11.64 -10.86 -0.84
N ILE A 135 12.55 -11.69 -1.35
CA ILE A 135 13.99 -11.53 -1.12
C ILE A 135 14.51 -10.16 -1.60
N ARG A 136 13.98 -9.66 -2.74
CA ARG A 136 14.37 -8.38 -3.35
C ARG A 136 13.51 -7.19 -2.92
N THR A 137 12.37 -7.44 -2.28
CA THR A 137 11.41 -6.39 -1.87
C THR A 137 11.99 -5.56 -0.74
N ARG A 138 12.09 -4.23 -0.93
CA ARG A 138 12.45 -3.25 0.12
C ARG A 138 13.59 -3.72 1.03
N ALA A 139 14.68 -4.22 0.42
CA ALA A 139 15.74 -4.92 1.16
C ALA A 139 16.46 -4.05 2.20
N LYS A 140 16.46 -2.73 2.04
CA LYS A 140 17.04 -1.78 3.02
C LYS A 140 16.20 -1.73 4.30
N GLU A 141 14.89 -1.71 4.17
CA GLU A 141 13.93 -1.56 5.27
C GLU A 141 13.52 -2.91 5.89
N LEU A 142 13.30 -3.92 5.04
CA LEU A 142 12.74 -5.23 5.41
C LEU A 142 13.69 -6.40 5.10
N GLY A 143 14.99 -6.13 4.97
CA GLY A 143 15.98 -7.15 4.61
C GLY A 143 16.26 -8.22 5.68
N LYS A 144 15.84 -8.00 6.93
CA LYS A 144 16.00 -8.99 8.00
C LYS A 144 15.14 -10.22 7.71
N GLU A 145 15.70 -11.40 7.99
CA GLU A 145 15.03 -12.68 7.70
C GLU A 145 13.65 -12.77 8.38
N GLU A 146 13.55 -12.29 9.62
CA GLU A 146 12.28 -12.24 10.34
C GLU A 146 11.16 -11.50 9.58
N TYR A 147 11.47 -10.36 8.95
CA TYR A 147 10.48 -9.56 8.22
C TYR A 147 10.16 -10.18 6.87
N ARG A 148 11.15 -10.79 6.21
CA ARG A 148 10.92 -11.56 4.97
C ARG A 148 10.03 -12.76 5.21
N GLU A 149 10.24 -13.47 6.31
CA GLU A 149 9.36 -14.57 6.68
C GLU A 149 7.94 -14.10 6.97
N MET A 150 7.77 -12.97 7.68
CA MET A 150 6.45 -12.35 7.90
C MET A 150 5.77 -12.02 6.57
N LEU A 151 6.47 -11.38 5.62
CA LEU A 151 5.94 -11.07 4.29
C LEU A 151 5.53 -12.32 3.51
N ASN A 152 6.39 -13.34 3.50
CA ASN A 152 6.08 -14.62 2.84
C ASN A 152 4.79 -15.22 3.39
N ARG A 153 4.62 -15.26 4.72
CA ARG A 153 3.41 -15.79 5.37
C ARG A 153 2.17 -14.97 5.04
N ILE A 154 2.26 -13.63 5.12
CA ILE A 154 1.14 -12.72 4.80
C ILE A 154 0.66 -12.95 3.36
N LEU A 155 1.57 -12.93 2.40
CA LEU A 155 1.25 -13.09 0.98
C LEU A 155 0.70 -14.48 0.67
N PHE A 156 1.34 -15.53 1.23
CA PHE A 156 0.91 -16.91 1.06
C PHE A 156 -0.51 -17.12 1.59
N LEU A 157 -0.77 -16.69 2.83
CA LEU A 157 -2.08 -16.83 3.45
C LEU A 157 -3.14 -16.03 2.70
N CYS A 158 -2.84 -14.82 2.24
CA CYS A 158 -3.76 -14.04 1.41
C CYS A 158 -4.15 -14.79 0.13
N CYS A 159 -3.18 -15.33 -0.60
CA CYS A 159 -3.44 -16.08 -1.84
C CYS A 159 -4.26 -17.35 -1.56
N LYS A 160 -3.86 -18.11 -0.55
CA LYS A 160 -4.48 -19.37 -0.16
C LYS A 160 -5.93 -19.21 0.31
N LEU A 161 -6.20 -18.24 1.18
CA LEU A 161 -7.54 -18.03 1.74
C LEU A 161 -8.52 -17.45 0.72
N ASN A 162 -8.04 -16.59 -0.18
CA ASN A 162 -8.88 -16.00 -1.22
C ASN A 162 -8.95 -16.84 -2.51
N LYS A 163 -8.24 -17.98 -2.56
CA LYS A 163 -8.11 -18.84 -3.76
C LYS A 163 -7.71 -18.02 -4.99
N MET A 164 -6.74 -17.13 -4.82
CA MET A 164 -6.23 -16.26 -5.86
C MET A 164 -4.76 -16.56 -6.15
N ASP A 165 -4.36 -16.34 -7.40
CA ASP A 165 -2.96 -16.42 -7.78
C ASP A 165 -2.18 -15.23 -7.22
N TYR A 166 -0.94 -15.50 -6.82
CA TYR A 166 0.01 -14.45 -6.52
C TYR A 166 0.38 -13.70 -7.81
N VAL A 167 0.19 -12.38 -7.80
CA VAL A 167 0.61 -11.45 -8.86
C VAL A 167 1.79 -10.63 -8.36
N GLN A 168 2.87 -10.58 -9.16
CA GLN A 168 4.04 -9.75 -8.86
C GLN A 168 3.60 -8.29 -8.67
N GLY A 169 4.04 -7.65 -7.59
CA GLY A 169 3.57 -6.35 -7.14
C GLY A 169 2.79 -6.41 -5.83
N MET A 170 2.10 -7.53 -5.54
CA MET A 170 1.43 -7.74 -4.25
C MET A 170 2.42 -7.67 -3.07
N ASN A 171 3.66 -8.11 -3.28
CA ASN A 171 4.75 -8.05 -2.32
C ASN A 171 5.04 -6.62 -1.85
N GLU A 172 4.92 -5.62 -2.71
CA GLU A 172 5.20 -4.22 -2.37
C GLU A 172 4.10 -3.63 -1.50
N PHE A 173 2.84 -3.97 -1.78
CA PHE A 173 1.71 -3.62 -0.93
C PHE A 173 1.87 -4.19 0.48
N ALA A 174 2.18 -5.48 0.57
CA ALA A 174 2.42 -6.14 1.86
C ALA A 174 3.63 -5.54 2.58
N ALA A 175 4.69 -5.16 1.86
CA ALA A 175 5.88 -4.52 2.41
C ALA A 175 5.58 -3.15 3.04
N LEU A 176 4.86 -2.27 2.33
CA LEU A 176 4.50 -0.95 2.88
C LEU A 176 3.63 -1.08 4.13
N ILE A 177 2.64 -1.96 4.11
CA ILE A 177 1.77 -2.22 5.26
C ILE A 177 2.56 -2.82 6.43
N LEU A 178 3.41 -3.83 6.18
CA LEU A 178 4.21 -4.45 7.22
C LEU A 178 5.18 -3.45 7.84
N TYR A 179 5.87 -2.65 7.02
CA TYR A 179 6.78 -1.60 7.47
C TYR A 179 6.11 -0.65 8.46
N MET A 180 4.87 -0.27 8.18
CA MET A 180 4.07 0.56 9.08
C MET A 180 3.73 -0.15 10.39
N CYS A 181 3.35 -1.42 10.35
CA CYS A 181 3.01 -2.19 11.55
C CYS A 181 4.23 -2.48 12.44
N ILE A 182 5.40 -2.78 11.87
CA ILE A 182 6.61 -3.07 12.66
C ILE A 182 7.22 -1.84 13.34
N SER A 183 6.77 -0.65 12.95
CA SER A 183 7.15 0.60 13.63
C SER A 183 6.51 0.74 15.01
N ASP A 184 5.48 -0.07 15.31
CA ASP A 184 4.90 -0.13 16.65
C ASP A 184 5.77 -0.97 17.60
N PRO A 185 5.94 -0.55 18.87
CA PRO A 185 6.69 -1.28 19.91
C PRO A 185 5.91 -2.50 20.45
N ASN A 186 5.15 -3.16 19.60
CA ASN A 186 4.33 -4.32 19.93
C ASN A 186 5.12 -5.63 19.73
N GLU A 187 4.54 -6.73 20.20
CA GLU A 187 5.06 -8.07 19.92
C GLU A 187 5.01 -8.38 18.41
N LYS A 188 6.03 -9.09 17.91
CA LYS A 188 6.15 -9.47 16.49
C LYS A 188 4.89 -10.12 15.92
N LEU A 189 4.26 -11.03 16.67
CA LEU A 189 3.04 -11.71 16.24
C LEU A 189 1.87 -10.73 16.05
N GLN A 190 1.79 -9.69 16.87
CA GLN A 190 0.79 -8.64 16.73
C GLN A 190 1.01 -7.85 15.44
N ASN A 191 2.26 -7.43 15.18
CA ASN A 191 2.61 -6.66 14.00
C ASN A 191 2.33 -7.46 12.71
N GLU A 192 2.63 -8.76 12.69
CA GLU A 192 2.31 -9.63 11.56
C GLU A 192 0.80 -9.76 11.34
N SER A 193 0.03 -9.95 12.42
CA SER A 193 -1.43 -10.08 12.36
C SER A 193 -2.07 -8.79 11.83
N ASP A 194 -1.72 -7.63 12.39
CA ASP A 194 -2.25 -6.34 11.94
C ASP A 194 -1.93 -6.10 10.46
N ALA A 195 -0.70 -6.37 10.05
CA ALA A 195 -0.29 -6.24 8.65
C ALA A 195 -1.08 -7.19 7.74
N PHE A 196 -1.30 -8.45 8.16
CA PHE A 196 -2.10 -9.42 7.42
C PHE A 196 -3.52 -8.92 7.16
N TYR A 197 -4.23 -8.47 8.20
CA TYR A 197 -5.62 -8.01 8.02
C TYR A 197 -5.71 -6.69 7.25
N CYS A 198 -4.80 -5.73 7.49
CA CYS A 198 -4.75 -4.51 6.69
C CYS A 198 -4.50 -4.82 5.21
N PHE A 199 -3.59 -5.74 4.93
CA PHE A 199 -3.32 -6.20 3.57
C PHE A 199 -4.53 -6.90 2.95
N MET A 200 -5.24 -7.77 3.69
CA MET A 200 -6.45 -8.44 3.22
C MET A 200 -7.57 -7.44 2.85
N ILE A 201 -7.77 -6.41 3.67
CA ILE A 201 -8.74 -5.34 3.39
C ILE A 201 -8.35 -4.58 2.13
N LEU A 202 -7.06 -4.20 2.02
CA LEU A 202 -6.53 -3.53 0.84
C LEU A 202 -6.73 -4.37 -0.43
N MET A 203 -6.37 -5.66 -0.40
CA MET A 203 -6.50 -6.58 -1.53
C MET A 203 -7.96 -6.77 -1.96
N THR A 204 -8.89 -6.77 -1.01
CA THR A 204 -10.33 -6.81 -1.32
C THR A 204 -10.75 -5.57 -2.10
N SER A 205 -10.25 -4.38 -1.73
CA SER A 205 -10.53 -3.13 -2.45
C SER A 205 -9.86 -3.06 -3.84
N LEU A 206 -8.76 -3.79 -4.04
CA LEU A 206 -7.95 -3.77 -5.26
C LEU A 206 -8.23 -4.94 -6.20
N LYS A 207 -9.20 -5.82 -5.90
CA LYS A 207 -9.45 -7.06 -6.67
C LYS A 207 -9.56 -6.83 -8.18
N ASN A 208 -10.17 -5.73 -8.60
CA ASN A 208 -10.37 -5.39 -10.01
C ASN A 208 -9.21 -4.58 -10.63
N ASN A 209 -8.21 -4.20 -9.84
CA ASN A 209 -7.05 -3.41 -10.30
C ASN A 209 -5.98 -4.27 -10.95
N PHE A 210 -5.99 -5.60 -10.74
CA PHE A 210 -5.00 -6.52 -11.30
C PHE A 210 -5.25 -6.90 -12.78
N GLN A 211 -6.31 -6.35 -13.38
CA GLN A 211 -6.59 -6.53 -14.80
C GLN A 211 -6.47 -5.19 -15.52
N LEU A 212 -5.68 -5.16 -16.59
CA LEU A 212 -5.58 -3.99 -17.46
C LEU A 212 -6.91 -3.76 -18.18
N GLN A 213 -7.47 -2.56 -18.03
CA GLN A 213 -8.74 -2.16 -18.65
C GLN A 213 -8.46 -1.02 -19.62
N LYS A 214 -8.73 -1.25 -20.92
CA LYS A 214 -8.43 -0.27 -21.97
C LYS A 214 -9.19 1.03 -21.80
N GLU A 215 -10.40 0.97 -21.24
CA GLU A 215 -11.21 2.15 -20.94
C GLU A 215 -10.51 3.06 -19.93
N LYS A 216 -9.87 2.50 -18.90
CA LYS A 216 -9.14 3.25 -17.87
C LYS A 216 -7.87 3.90 -18.42
N VAL A 217 -7.16 3.20 -19.30
CA VAL A 217 -5.99 3.76 -20.02
C VAL A 217 -6.41 4.91 -20.94
N ARG A 218 -7.56 4.82 -21.60
CA ARG A 218 -8.12 5.91 -22.42
C ARG A 218 -8.55 7.10 -21.56
N ALA A 219 -9.28 6.86 -20.47
CA ALA A 219 -9.69 7.91 -19.55
C ALA A 219 -8.48 8.70 -19.00
N PHE A 220 -7.40 8.01 -18.66
CA PHE A 220 -6.14 8.66 -18.25
C PHE A 220 -5.54 9.52 -19.37
N GLN A 221 -5.51 9.04 -20.61
CA GLN A 221 -5.04 9.81 -21.76
C GLN A 221 -5.91 11.05 -22.03
N ASP A 222 -7.23 10.89 -22.01
CA ASP A 222 -8.18 11.97 -22.22
C ASP A 222 -8.03 13.06 -21.15
N LEU A 223 -7.82 12.64 -19.90
CA LEU A 223 -7.57 13.56 -18.79
C LEU A 223 -6.23 14.29 -18.97
N LEU A 224 -5.15 13.59 -19.35
CA LEU A 224 -3.87 14.23 -19.67
C LEU A 224 -4.03 15.23 -20.81
N LYS A 225 -4.75 14.88 -21.87
CA LYS A 225 -5.02 15.77 -23.01
C LYS A 225 -5.80 17.02 -22.59
N LYS A 226 -6.78 16.86 -21.69
CA LYS A 226 -7.56 17.97 -21.14
C LYS A 226 -6.68 18.93 -20.32
N VAL A 227 -5.74 18.40 -19.54
CA VAL A 227 -4.88 19.19 -18.65
C VAL A 227 -3.68 19.81 -19.38
N ASP A 228 -2.97 19.04 -20.20
CA ASP A 228 -1.85 19.49 -21.02
C ASP A 228 -1.84 18.75 -22.37
N TRP A 229 -2.56 19.31 -23.33
CA TRP A 229 -2.67 18.73 -24.67
C TRP A 229 -1.33 18.67 -25.42
N LYS A 230 -0.39 19.59 -25.14
CA LYS A 230 0.92 19.63 -25.81
C LYS A 230 1.78 18.45 -25.35
N LEU A 231 1.85 18.22 -24.04
CA LEU A 231 2.55 17.08 -23.48
C LEU A 231 1.91 15.77 -23.97
N HIS A 232 0.57 15.67 -23.92
CA HIS A 232 -0.15 14.52 -24.45
C HIS A 232 0.24 14.23 -25.92
N ASP A 233 0.12 15.23 -26.79
CA ASP A 233 0.37 15.04 -28.22
C ASP A 233 1.82 14.65 -28.50
N HIS A 234 2.79 15.24 -27.78
CA HIS A 234 4.19 14.83 -27.86
C HIS A 234 4.39 13.36 -27.50
N LEU A 235 3.85 12.91 -26.36
CA LEU A 235 3.97 11.50 -25.94
C LEU A 235 3.35 10.54 -26.97
N VAL A 236 2.20 10.90 -27.55
CA VAL A 236 1.56 10.13 -28.63
C VAL A 236 2.42 10.10 -29.89
N ASN A 237 2.99 11.24 -30.29
CA ASN A 237 3.87 11.34 -31.46
C ASN A 237 5.17 10.53 -31.28
N GLN A 238 5.69 10.45 -30.05
CA GLN A 238 6.79 9.56 -29.66
C GLN A 238 6.39 8.08 -29.55
N LYS A 239 5.14 7.73 -29.87
CA LYS A 239 4.59 6.36 -29.82
C LYS A 239 4.65 5.74 -28.42
N MET A 240 4.52 6.55 -27.37
CA MET A 240 4.45 6.04 -26.00
C MET A 240 3.19 5.20 -25.79
N ASP A 241 3.36 3.98 -25.29
CA ASP A 241 2.23 3.14 -24.87
C ASP A 241 1.87 3.45 -23.41
N PHE A 242 0.77 4.20 -23.25
CA PHE A 242 0.21 4.55 -21.94
C PHE A 242 -0.20 3.33 -21.11
N SER A 243 -0.39 2.15 -21.72
CA SER A 243 -0.68 0.91 -21.00
C SER A 243 0.49 0.51 -20.10
N ILE A 244 1.73 0.76 -20.52
CA ILE A 244 2.94 0.47 -19.73
C ILE A 244 2.97 1.33 -18.46
N LEU A 245 2.69 2.63 -18.62
CA LEU A 245 2.57 3.55 -17.48
C LEU A 245 1.40 3.15 -16.58
N TYR A 246 0.28 2.74 -17.17
CA TYR A 246 -0.90 2.33 -16.41
C TYR A 246 -0.61 1.13 -15.51
N VAL A 247 0.01 0.08 -16.07
CA VAL A 247 0.41 -1.11 -15.31
C VAL A 247 1.37 -0.75 -14.19
N LYS A 248 2.36 0.10 -14.47
CA LYS A 248 3.39 0.47 -13.49
C LYS A 248 2.87 1.37 -12.37
N TRP A 249 2.03 2.34 -12.67
CA TRP A 249 1.64 3.36 -11.69
C TRP A 249 0.34 3.03 -10.98
N PHE A 250 -0.64 2.49 -11.69
CA PHE A 250 -2.01 2.34 -11.18
C PHE A 250 -2.26 0.95 -10.60
N MET A 251 -1.77 -0.11 -11.25
CA MET A 251 -1.99 -1.47 -10.74
C MET A 251 -1.24 -1.73 -9.44
N ILE A 252 -0.11 -1.05 -9.23
CA ILE A 252 0.70 -1.15 -8.00
C ILE A 252 0.75 0.16 -7.19
N LEU A 253 -0.14 1.13 -7.43
CA LEU A 253 -0.27 2.35 -6.62
C LEU A 253 1.08 3.09 -6.36
N PHE A 254 1.94 3.18 -7.39
CA PHE A 254 3.31 3.71 -7.29
C PHE A 254 4.23 3.02 -6.27
N ALA A 255 3.88 1.83 -5.77
CA ALA A 255 4.58 1.18 -4.66
C ALA A 255 6.00 0.69 -5.00
N GLN A 256 6.48 0.81 -6.24
CA GLN A 256 7.86 0.45 -6.64
C GLN A 256 8.71 1.65 -7.07
N ASP A 257 8.10 2.82 -7.27
CA ASP A 257 8.74 3.91 -7.99
C ASP A 257 9.60 4.83 -7.12
N PHE A 258 9.46 4.71 -5.79
CA PHE A 258 10.00 5.65 -4.83
C PHE A 258 10.62 4.96 -3.62
N HIS A 259 11.51 5.67 -2.91
CA HIS A 259 11.95 5.29 -1.57
C HIS A 259 10.78 5.15 -0.60
N ILE A 260 11.01 4.47 0.53
CA ILE A 260 9.94 4.12 1.47
C ILE A 260 9.17 5.35 1.95
N ASP A 261 9.86 6.43 2.30
CA ASP A 261 9.24 7.64 2.88
C ASP A 261 8.29 8.33 1.90
N ASP A 262 8.72 8.49 0.65
CA ASP A 262 7.91 9.04 -0.43
C ASP A 262 6.74 8.12 -0.78
N SER A 263 6.95 6.80 -0.77
CA SER A 263 5.89 5.81 -0.98
C SER A 263 4.82 5.93 0.12
N LEU A 264 5.23 6.04 1.38
CA LEU A 264 4.33 6.25 2.51
C LEU A 264 3.56 7.57 2.36
N ARG A 265 4.24 8.64 1.95
CA ARG A 265 3.60 9.96 1.74
C ARG A 265 2.57 9.95 0.62
N ILE A 266 2.82 9.24 -0.48
CA ILE A 266 1.84 9.01 -1.56
C ILE A 266 0.64 8.23 -1.00
N TRP A 267 0.91 7.17 -0.22
CA TRP A 267 -0.13 6.31 0.34
C TRP A 267 -0.98 6.99 1.41
N ASP A 268 -0.40 7.91 2.19
CA ASP A 268 -1.16 8.81 3.09
C ASP A 268 -2.28 9.51 2.31
N CYS A 269 -1.96 10.07 1.13
CA CYS A 269 -2.96 10.71 0.26
C CYS A 269 -3.96 9.72 -0.33
N LEU A 270 -3.52 8.54 -0.77
CA LEU A 270 -4.40 7.55 -1.39
C LEU A 270 -5.46 7.03 -0.42
N PHE A 271 -5.08 6.77 0.83
CA PHE A 271 -6.02 6.32 1.85
C PHE A 271 -7.01 7.42 2.28
N CYS A 272 -6.62 8.69 2.19
CA CYS A 272 -7.54 9.81 2.38
C CYS A 272 -8.69 9.87 1.37
N GLN A 273 -8.57 9.23 0.20
CA GLN A 273 -9.57 9.34 -0.87
C GLN A 273 -10.79 8.43 -0.69
N LYS A 274 -10.77 7.52 0.30
CA LYS A 274 -11.79 6.48 0.49
C LYS A 274 -12.06 5.74 -0.84
N ASN A 275 -13.25 5.95 -1.43
CA ASN A 275 -13.70 5.31 -2.67
C ASN A 275 -13.16 5.98 -3.95
N ASN A 276 -12.60 7.20 -3.87
CA ASN A 276 -12.11 7.97 -5.04
C ASN A 276 -10.62 7.75 -5.30
N ARG A 277 -10.02 6.69 -4.74
CA ARG A 277 -8.57 6.43 -4.82
C ARG A 277 -8.07 6.32 -6.25
N GLU A 278 -8.82 5.62 -7.11
CA GLU A 278 -8.43 5.40 -8.49
C GLU A 278 -8.46 6.68 -9.33
N GLU A 279 -9.49 7.51 -9.15
CA GLU A 279 -9.59 8.81 -9.79
C GLU A 279 -8.42 9.71 -9.35
N PHE A 280 -8.13 9.73 -8.04
CA PHE A 280 -7.04 10.53 -7.50
C PHE A 280 -5.65 10.08 -7.98
N LEU A 281 -5.44 8.79 -8.22
CA LEU A 281 -4.21 8.29 -8.85
C LEU A 281 -3.98 8.92 -10.22
N GLN A 282 -5.04 9.18 -11.00
CA GLN A 282 -4.89 9.83 -12.30
C GLN A 282 -4.38 11.27 -12.13
N TYR A 283 -4.91 12.02 -11.15
CA TYR A 283 -4.43 13.36 -10.85
C TYR A 283 -2.98 13.37 -10.34
N LEU A 284 -2.58 12.38 -9.53
CA LEU A 284 -1.19 12.20 -9.11
C LEU A 284 -0.28 11.91 -10.30
N ALA A 285 -0.64 10.94 -11.15
CA ALA A 285 0.14 10.57 -12.33
C ALA A 285 0.33 11.76 -13.29
N ILE A 286 -0.74 12.53 -13.55
CA ILE A 286 -0.64 13.76 -14.36
C ILE A 286 0.23 14.80 -13.67
N SER A 287 0.15 14.93 -12.35
CA SER A 287 0.96 15.89 -11.61
C SER A 287 2.46 15.58 -11.66
N PHE A 288 2.84 14.29 -11.66
CA PHE A 288 4.21 13.86 -11.94
C PHE A 288 4.64 14.20 -13.37
N LEU A 289 3.80 13.89 -14.36
CA LEU A 289 4.07 14.22 -15.77
C LEU A 289 4.27 15.72 -15.99
N ILE A 290 3.46 16.56 -15.34
CA ILE A 290 3.58 18.02 -15.41
C ILE A 290 4.88 18.52 -14.78
N GLN A 291 5.31 17.93 -13.66
CA GLN A 291 6.56 18.36 -13.03
C GLN A 291 7.79 17.99 -13.89
N LEU A 292 7.72 16.88 -14.62
CA LEU A 292 8.77 16.41 -15.53
C LEU A 292 8.60 16.95 -16.96
N ARG A 293 7.63 17.84 -17.19
CA ARG A 293 7.17 18.24 -18.52
C ARG A 293 8.29 18.73 -19.44
N GLU A 294 9.16 19.59 -18.94
CA GLU A 294 10.21 20.22 -19.76
C GLU A 294 11.18 19.17 -20.32
N ASP A 295 11.58 18.20 -19.49
CA ASP A 295 12.45 17.10 -19.92
C ASP A 295 11.71 16.13 -20.86
N LEU A 296 10.43 15.86 -20.60
CA LEU A 296 9.61 14.96 -21.43
C LEU A 296 9.35 15.53 -22.83
N ILE A 297 9.17 16.84 -22.97
CA ILE A 297 8.90 17.49 -24.26
C ILE A 297 10.14 17.52 -25.15
N VAL A 298 11.33 17.71 -24.56
CA VAL A 298 12.58 17.69 -25.31
C VAL A 298 13.01 16.26 -25.64
N GLY A 299 12.62 15.29 -24.80
CA GLY A 299 13.01 13.90 -24.92
C GLY A 299 12.42 13.15 -26.13
N ASP A 300 13.22 12.24 -26.70
CA ASP A 300 12.74 11.18 -27.58
C ASP A 300 12.10 10.01 -26.81
N PHE A 301 11.56 9.02 -27.52
CA PHE A 301 10.95 7.82 -26.91
C PHE A 301 11.85 7.17 -25.84
N GLY A 302 13.16 7.02 -26.11
CA GLY A 302 14.09 6.35 -25.20
C GLY A 302 14.31 7.17 -23.93
N GLN A 303 14.51 8.47 -24.07
CA GLN A 303 14.70 9.40 -22.95
C GLN A 303 13.43 9.50 -22.09
N ILE A 304 12.26 9.64 -22.72
CA ILE A 304 10.96 9.66 -22.03
C ILE A 304 10.79 8.37 -21.23
N LEU A 305 11.01 7.20 -21.86
CA LEU A 305 10.86 5.92 -21.18
C LEU A 305 11.82 5.80 -19.99
N LEU A 306 13.07 6.24 -20.14
CA LEU A 306 14.06 6.22 -19.07
C LEU A 306 13.64 7.08 -17.87
N ILE A 307 13.16 8.30 -18.12
CA ILE A 307 12.67 9.23 -17.10
C ILE A 307 11.49 8.59 -16.34
N LEU A 308 10.46 8.14 -17.06
CA LEU A 308 9.23 7.59 -16.46
C LEU A 308 9.46 6.22 -15.80
N GLN A 309 10.49 5.48 -16.21
CA GLN A 309 10.88 4.23 -15.56
C GLN A 309 11.68 4.45 -14.27
N ASN A 310 12.28 5.63 -14.06
CA ASN A 310 13.15 5.91 -12.92
C ASN A 310 12.74 7.20 -12.20
N LEU A 311 11.49 7.28 -11.74
CA LEU A 311 10.96 8.47 -11.05
C LEU A 311 11.78 8.84 -9.81
N GLU A 312 12.19 7.87 -8.99
CA GLU A 312 13.06 8.11 -7.82
C GLU A 312 14.39 8.82 -8.14
N LYS A 313 14.88 8.72 -9.37
CA LYS A 313 16.15 9.35 -9.79
C LYS A 313 15.95 10.79 -10.27
N GLN A 314 14.70 11.20 -10.46
CA GLN A 314 14.36 12.56 -10.89
C GLN A 314 14.27 13.48 -9.68
N ALA A 315 14.55 14.78 -9.87
CA ALA A 315 14.42 15.79 -8.83
C ALA A 315 12.95 16.20 -8.61
N ILE A 316 12.12 15.24 -8.19
CA ILE A 316 10.68 15.44 -7.96
C ILE A 316 10.46 16.10 -6.60
N ASN A 317 9.75 17.22 -6.58
CA ASN A 317 9.17 17.76 -5.35
C ASN A 317 7.79 17.15 -5.12
N LEU A 318 7.74 16.10 -4.30
CA LEU A 318 6.52 15.34 -4.03
C LEU A 318 5.40 16.19 -3.40
N SER A 319 5.75 17.19 -2.59
CA SER A 319 4.76 18.09 -1.97
C SER A 319 4.00 18.89 -3.03
N GLU A 320 4.72 19.39 -4.03
CA GLU A 320 4.14 20.12 -5.16
C GLU A 320 3.26 19.21 -6.04
N VAL A 321 3.72 17.98 -6.31
CA VAL A 321 2.93 16.98 -7.05
C VAL A 321 1.61 16.70 -6.36
N ILE A 322 1.64 16.46 -5.05
CA ILE A 322 0.45 16.16 -4.26
C ILE A 322 -0.49 17.38 -4.22
N GLN A 323 0.04 18.58 -4.01
CA GLN A 323 -0.75 19.81 -4.01
C GLN A 323 -1.45 20.01 -5.36
N ARG A 324 -0.73 19.82 -6.47
CA ARG A 324 -1.28 19.88 -7.83
C ARG A 324 -2.39 18.84 -8.05
N ALA A 325 -2.20 17.61 -7.57
CA ALA A 325 -3.21 16.56 -7.70
C ALA A 325 -4.52 16.92 -6.99
N TYR A 326 -4.44 17.50 -5.78
CA TYR A 326 -5.62 18.00 -5.08
C TYR A 326 -6.30 19.18 -5.79
N LEU A 327 -5.53 20.07 -6.42
CA LEU A 327 -6.08 21.16 -7.23
C LEU A 327 -6.83 20.62 -8.45
N LEU A 328 -6.22 19.72 -9.20
CA LEU A 328 -6.85 19.05 -10.35
C LEU A 328 -8.15 18.36 -9.95
N GLN A 329 -8.15 17.63 -8.83
CA GLN A 329 -9.36 16.99 -8.32
C GLN A 329 -10.48 18.01 -8.01
N LYS A 330 -10.14 19.16 -7.41
CA LYS A 330 -11.12 20.21 -7.10
C LYS A 330 -11.67 20.86 -8.36
N GLU A 331 -10.85 21.04 -9.39
CA GLU A 331 -11.28 21.59 -10.67
C GLU A 331 -12.24 20.66 -11.41
N GLN A 332 -11.95 19.35 -11.46
CA GLN A 332 -12.82 18.39 -12.12
C GLN A 332 -14.17 18.21 -11.43
N LYS A 333 -14.27 18.44 -10.11
CA LYS A 333 -15.54 18.40 -9.37
C LYS A 333 -16.44 19.62 -9.60
N LYS A 334 -15.93 20.68 -10.22
CA LYS A 334 -16.68 21.92 -10.52
C LYS A 334 -17.23 21.95 -11.96
N CYS A 335 -16.64 21.15 -12.86
CA CYS A 335 -17.16 20.90 -14.20
C CYS A 335 -18.26 19.83 -14.13
#